data_AF-A0A914JW56-F1
#
_entry.id   AF-A0A914JW56-F1
#
_cell.length_a   1.000
_cell.length_b   1.000
_cell.length_c   1.000
_cell.angle_alpha   90.00
_cell.angle_beta   90.00
_cell.angle_gamma   90.00
#
_symmetry.space_group_name_H-M   'P 1'
#
loop_
_entity.id
_entity.type
_entity.pdbx_description
1 polymer ?
#
loop_
_entity_poly.entity_id
_entity_poly.type
_entity_poly.pdbx_seq_one_letter_code
_entity_poly.pdbx_strand_id
1 'polypeptide(L)'
;MLCIMNIQGLKCYRSFLGPIEGTKECAAGQDTCIKDYAKANPSYAERDCGKKDECAIRIQKGLGAADCKECYTDLCNFAVPKSIIISIFAGFFYII
;
A
#
# COMPACT_ATOMS: atom_id res chain seq x y z
N MET A 1 25.88 6.44 -25.63
CA MET A 1 24.46 6.88 -25.56
C MET A 1 23.75 5.95 -24.57
N LEU A 2 23.73 6.32 -23.29
CA LEU A 2 23.04 5.57 -22.24
C LEU A 2 21.55 5.97 -22.29
N CYS A 3 20.69 5.06 -22.73
CA CYS A 3 19.26 5.19 -22.56
C CYS A 3 18.98 5.26 -21.05
N ILE A 4 18.68 6.45 -20.54
CA ILE A 4 18.11 6.63 -19.21
C ILE A 4 16.74 5.98 -19.29
N MET A 5 16.63 4.73 -18.83
CA MET A 5 15.34 4.12 -18.55
C MET A 5 14.65 5.05 -17.56
N ASN A 6 13.56 5.66 -18.02
CA ASN A 6 12.68 6.48 -17.21
C ASN A 6 12.13 5.53 -16.13
N ILE A 7 12.77 5.45 -14.96
CA ILE A 7 12.27 4.66 -13.84
C ILE A 7 11.06 5.44 -13.35
N GLN A 8 9.91 5.18 -13.97
CA GLN A 8 8.64 5.72 -13.51
C GLN A 8 8.45 5.18 -12.09
N GLY A 9 8.39 6.08 -11.12
CA GLY A 9 8.10 5.71 -9.74
C GLY A 9 6.72 5.06 -9.67
N LEU A 10 6.52 4.17 -8.69
CA LEU A 10 5.21 3.59 -8.41
C LEU A 10 4.16 4.70 -8.30
N LYS A 11 3.00 4.54 -8.94
CA LYS A 11 1.93 5.54 -8.88
C LYS A 11 0.85 5.10 -7.91
N CYS A 12 0.48 5.93 -6.94
CA CYS A 12 -0.56 5.60 -5.96
C CYS A 12 -1.68 6.64 -5.96
N TYR A 13 -2.87 6.25 -5.52
CA TYR A 13 -3.91 7.22 -5.17
C TYR A 13 -3.54 7.96 -3.88
N ARG A 14 -3.96 9.23 -3.84
CA ARG A 14 -3.83 10.11 -2.67
C ARG A 14 -5.22 10.47 -2.14
N SER A 15 -5.39 10.33 -0.83
CA SER A 15 -6.55 10.88 -0.10
C SER A 15 -6.20 11.08 1.37
N PHE A 16 -6.68 12.16 1.96
CA PHE A 16 -6.60 12.40 3.40
C PHE A 16 -7.99 12.25 4.03
N LEU A 17 -8.24 11.12 4.70
CA LEU A 17 -9.48 10.85 5.44
C LEU A 17 -10.77 11.23 4.67
N GLY A 18 -10.82 10.84 3.39
CA GLY A 18 -11.77 11.44 2.45
C GLY A 18 -11.90 10.68 1.12
N PRO A 19 -12.61 11.27 0.15
CA PRO A 19 -12.60 10.78 -1.23
C PRO A 19 -11.20 10.86 -1.84
N ILE A 20 -11.02 10.19 -2.98
CA ILE A 20 -9.77 10.23 -3.73
C ILE A 20 -9.55 11.65 -4.25
N GLU A 21 -8.46 12.27 -3.83
CA GLU A 21 -8.06 13.62 -4.25
C GLU A 21 -7.31 13.59 -5.59
N GLY A 22 -6.61 12.48 -5.87
CA GLY A 22 -5.89 12.30 -7.13
C GLY A 22 -4.92 11.13 -7.09
N THR A 23 -3.94 11.18 -8.00
CA THR A 23 -2.83 10.21 -8.08
C THR A 23 -1.51 10.94 -7.89
N LYS A 24 -0.53 10.29 -7.27
CA LYS A 24 0.82 10.81 -7.12
C LYS A 24 1.85 9.75 -7.50
N GLU A 25 2.99 10.19 -8.03
CA GLU A 25 4.15 9.34 -8.25
C GLU A 25 4.96 9.27 -6.95
N CYS A 26 5.35 8.06 -6.56
CA CYS A 26 6.08 7.81 -5.34
C CYS A 26 7.55 8.22 -5.48
N ALA A 27 8.12 8.74 -4.39
CA ALA A 27 9.52 9.11 -4.36
C ALA A 27 10.43 7.86 -4.33
N ALA A 28 11.72 8.05 -4.62
CA ALA A 28 12.70 6.98 -4.49
C ALA A 28 12.69 6.40 -3.06
N GLY A 29 12.52 5.08 -2.95
CA GLY A 29 12.40 4.37 -1.67
C GLY A 29 10.97 4.30 -1.10
N GLN A 30 9.97 4.80 -1.82
CA GLN A 30 8.55 4.52 -1.57
C GLN A 30 8.04 3.55 -2.64
N ASP A 31 8.19 2.27 -2.38
CA ASP A 31 7.90 1.16 -3.28
C ASP A 31 6.54 0.51 -3.03
N THR A 32 5.71 1.14 -2.20
CA THR A 32 4.43 0.59 -1.75
C THR A 32 3.33 1.65 -1.75
N CYS A 33 2.14 1.28 -2.20
CA CYS A 33 0.92 2.07 -2.00
C CYS A 33 0.22 1.61 -0.71
N ILE A 34 -0.16 2.58 0.11
CA ILE A 34 -0.85 2.39 1.38
C ILE A 34 -2.31 2.79 1.23
N LYS A 35 -3.18 2.04 1.93
CA LYS A 35 -4.57 2.37 2.19
C LYS A 35 -4.86 2.08 3.67
N ASP A 36 -5.11 3.13 4.44
CA ASP A 36 -5.30 3.06 5.88
C ASP A 36 -6.69 3.55 6.26
N TYR A 37 -7.46 2.70 6.94
CA TYR A 37 -8.78 3.07 7.46
C TYR A 37 -8.65 3.66 8.86
N ALA A 38 -9.10 4.90 9.00
CA ALA A 38 -9.13 5.55 10.30
C ALA A 38 -10.12 4.84 11.23
N LYS A 39 -9.65 4.52 12.44
CA LYS A 39 -10.45 3.86 13.49
C LYS A 39 -11.73 4.62 13.84
N ALA A 40 -11.71 5.95 13.76
CA ALA A 40 -12.85 6.80 14.07
C ALA A 40 -13.90 6.82 12.94
N ASN A 41 -13.53 6.51 11.69
CA ASN A 41 -14.46 6.57 10.57
C ASN A 41 -14.08 5.56 9.47
N PRO A 42 -14.64 4.33 9.50
CA PRO A 42 -14.28 3.27 8.55
C PRO A 42 -14.76 3.53 7.12
N SER A 43 -15.60 4.56 6.91
CA SER A 43 -16.02 5.00 5.57
C SER A 43 -14.95 5.80 4.85
N TYR A 44 -13.94 6.30 5.56
CA TYR A 44 -12.86 7.10 5.01
C TYR A 44 -11.52 6.36 5.11
N ALA A 45 -10.84 6.28 3.97
CA ALA A 45 -9.49 5.71 3.88
C ALA A 45 -8.49 6.82 3.54
N GLU A 46 -7.42 6.89 4.31
CA GLU A 46 -6.20 7.57 3.92
C GLU A 46 -5.48 6.70 2.87
N ARG A 47 -4.98 7.34 1.82
CA ARG A 47 -4.25 6.66 0.74
C ARG A 47 -2.99 7.44 0.45
N ASP A 48 -1.85 6.76 0.46
CA ASP A 48 -0.60 7.43 0.14
C ASP A 48 0.49 6.47 -0.37
N CYS A 49 1.61 7.03 -0.84
CA CYS A 49 2.84 6.28 -1.04
C CYS A 49 3.54 6.04 0.31
N GLY A 50 4.08 4.86 0.50
CA GLY A 50 4.85 4.53 1.68
C GLY A 50 5.95 3.52 1.40
N LYS A 51 6.56 3.07 2.49
CA LYS A 51 7.61 2.06 2.47
C LYS A 51 7.02 0.68 2.71
N LYS A 52 7.73 -0.35 2.26
CA LYS A 52 7.48 -1.71 2.71
C LYS A 52 7.38 -1.78 4.25
N ASP A 53 6.41 -2.53 4.75
CA ASP A 53 6.16 -2.79 6.18
C ASP A 53 5.69 -1.55 6.99
N GLU A 54 5.41 -0.42 6.34
CA GLU A 54 4.92 0.78 7.01
C GLU A 54 3.55 0.57 7.71
N CYS A 55 2.64 -0.20 7.11
CA CYS A 55 1.38 -0.59 7.73
C CYS A 55 1.59 -1.46 8.97
N ALA A 56 2.54 -2.40 8.94
CA ALA A 56 2.85 -3.22 10.12
C ALA A 56 3.32 -2.32 11.28
N ILE A 57 4.15 -1.31 10.98
CA ILE A 57 4.62 -0.33 11.96
C ILE A 57 3.46 0.54 12.47
N ARG A 58 2.57 1.03 11.60
CA ARG A 58 1.40 1.85 11.97
C ARG A 58 0.44 1.09 12.89
N ILE A 59 0.16 -0.17 12.57
CA ILE A 59 -0.68 -1.06 13.38
C ILE A 59 -0.03 -1.32 14.75
N GLN A 60 1.28 -1.66 14.78
CA GLN A 60 1.99 -1.89 16.05
C GLN A 60 2.03 -0.65 16.95
N LYS A 61 2.17 0.54 16.38
CA LYS A 61 2.18 1.79 17.14
C LYS A 61 0.80 2.26 17.61
N GLY A 62 -0.28 1.56 17.22
CA GLY A 62 -1.65 1.95 17.57
C GLY A 62 -2.06 3.32 17.01
N LEU A 63 -1.40 3.78 15.94
CA LEU A 63 -1.57 5.11 15.34
C LEU A 63 -2.86 5.22 14.51
N GLY A 64 -4.01 4.95 15.11
CA GLY A 64 -5.32 5.19 14.46
C GLY A 64 -5.65 4.30 13.25
N ALA A 65 -4.72 3.43 12.82
CA ALA A 65 -4.92 2.44 11.78
C ALA A 65 -5.77 1.28 12.29
N ALA A 66 -7.05 1.25 11.94
CA ALA A 66 -7.90 0.09 12.23
C ALA A 66 -7.67 -1.05 11.23
N ASP A 67 -7.32 -0.69 9.99
CA ASP A 67 -7.09 -1.63 8.90
C ASP A 67 -6.16 -0.96 7.87
N CYS A 68 -4.85 -1.20 8.00
CA CYS A 68 -3.86 -0.70 7.05
C CYS A 68 -3.51 -1.79 6.04
N LYS A 69 -3.48 -1.42 4.76
CA LYS A 69 -3.24 -2.30 3.62
C LYS A 69 -2.15 -1.74 2.72
N GLU A 70 -1.30 -2.65 2.25
CA GLU A 70 -0.19 -2.36 1.35
C GLU A 70 -0.36 -3.12 0.03
N CYS A 71 0.10 -2.52 -1.07
CA CYS A 71 0.17 -3.15 -2.37
C CYS A 71 1.27 -2.50 -3.24
N TYR A 72 1.77 -3.20 -4.24
CA TYR A 72 3.05 -2.88 -4.92
C TYR A 72 2.90 -2.58 -6.42
N THR A 73 1.67 -2.35 -6.89
CA THR A 73 1.38 -2.07 -8.30
C THR A 73 0.71 -0.71 -8.45
N ASP A 74 0.81 -0.10 -9.63
CA ASP A 74 0.22 1.21 -9.87
C ASP A 74 -1.26 1.22 -9.53
N LEU A 75 -1.67 2.23 -8.75
CA LEU A 75 -3.05 2.55 -8.42
C LEU A 75 -3.79 1.42 -7.68
N CYS A 76 -3.04 0.43 -7.16
CA CYS A 76 -3.60 -0.72 -6.46
C CYS A 76 -4.33 -0.33 -5.17
N ASN A 77 -3.94 0.80 -4.58
CA ASN A 77 -4.61 1.36 -3.41
C ASN A 77 -5.91 2.07 -3.76
N PHE A 78 -6.66 1.67 -4.79
CA PHE A 78 -8.05 2.05 -5.03
C PHE A 78 -9.01 1.19 -4.21
N ALA A 79 -8.93 -0.11 -4.42
CA ALA A 79 -9.86 -1.09 -3.90
C ALA A 79 -9.10 -2.26 -3.30
N VAL A 80 -8.00 -2.01 -2.55
CA VAL A 80 -7.35 -3.09 -1.81
C VAL A 80 -8.43 -3.80 -0.99
N PRO A 81 -8.77 -5.05 -1.34
CA PRO A 81 -9.82 -5.76 -0.64
C PRO A 81 -9.35 -5.97 0.80
N LYS A 82 -10.30 -5.95 1.75
CA LYS A 82 -10.05 -6.47 3.11
C LYS A 82 -9.41 -7.86 2.94
N SER A 83 -8.21 -8.01 3.48
CA SER A 83 -7.22 -9.05 3.15
C SER A 83 -7.81 -10.42 2.82
N ILE A 84 -7.40 -10.98 1.67
CA ILE A 84 -6.98 -12.38 1.66
C ILE A 84 -5.56 -12.36 2.24
N ILE A 85 -5.39 -12.92 3.43
CA ILE A 85 -4.08 -13.25 3.98
C ILE A 85 -3.54 -14.37 3.09
N ILE A 86 -2.75 -14.03 2.06
CA ILE A 86 -1.90 -15.03 1.42
C ILE A 86 -0.72 -15.20 2.37
N SER A 87 -0.89 -16.09 3.34
CA SER A 87 0.22 -16.68 4.05
C SER A 87 0.99 -17.50 3.02
N ILE A 88 1.98 -16.89 2.38
CA ILE A 88 2.96 -17.62 1.58
C ILE A 88 3.85 -18.34 2.60
N PHE A 89 3.36 -19.46 3.12
CA PHE A 89 4.24 -20.47 3.67
C PHE A 89 5.09 -20.97 2.51
N ALA A 90 6.29 -20.41 2.40
CA ALA A 90 7.43 -21.10 1.84
C ALA A 90 7.50 -22.49 2.50
N GLY A 91 7.35 -23.56 1.73
CA GLY A 91 7.53 -24.90 2.27
C GLY A 91 6.94 -26.01 1.42
N PHE A 92 7.75 -26.56 0.52
CA PHE A 92 7.81 -27.99 0.19
C PHE A 92 6.49 -28.75 0.01
N PHE A 93 6.08 -29.00 -1.24
CA PHE A 93 5.59 -30.33 -1.60
C PHE A 93 6.11 -30.74 -2.98
N TYR A 94 7.25 -31.42 -2.95
CA TYR A 94 7.67 -32.40 -3.95
C TYR A 94 6.73 -33.60 -3.78
N ILE A 95 5.94 -33.98 -4.80
CA ILE A 95 5.36 -35.33 -4.89
C ILE A 95 5.49 -35.79 -6.35
N ILE A 96 5.97 -37.03 -6.46
CA ILE A 96 6.48 -37.80 -7.61
C ILE A 96 5.38 -38.09 -8.64
#